data_AF-A0A2P4Q3G4-F1
#
_entry.id   AF-A0A2P4Q3G4-F1
#
_cell.length_a   1.000
_cell.length_b   1.000
_cell.length_c   1.000
_cell.angle_alpha   90.00
_cell.angle_beta   90.00
_cell.angle_gamma   90.00
#
_symmetry.space_group_name_H-M   'P 1'
#
loop_
_entity.id
_entity.type
_entity.pdbx_description
1 polymer ?
#
loop_
_entity_poly.entity_id
_entity_poly.type
_entity_poly.pdbx_seq_one_letter_code
_entity_poly.pdbx_strand_id
1 'polypeptide(L)'
;MSETSTPYTPASTITFGNNEMVSLADEIKKYKTAELIEFLRKEEDLGLDDDDLEIIRNEKVTGRAFLNMTEQKFRDCGLKIRPAVTLAKFAKECKKKKKHKELTLAPQLEIVGEESTGRVDYAIKALEELLCITEGKLHQVVMGFAQNLIQCESALQINKKNRKRKSGEAFGEDFDYIYRIVTTALEWYFILFTSDGISSTSKDPLNIRFTESALKEGSEEEKDLCKNVKQGMEVVVGLLKDRLECVGEKPDRKKARIKEYRSKK
;
A
#
# COMPACT_ATOMS: atom_id res chain seq x y z
N MET A 1 -46.59 2.55 -14.93
CA MET A 1 -45.25 3.09 -15.20
C MET A 1 -44.29 1.94 -15.00
N SER A 2 -43.64 1.51 -16.08
CA SER A 2 -42.86 0.28 -16.13
C SER A 2 -41.39 0.61 -15.85
N GLU A 3 -40.85 0.12 -14.74
CA GLU A 3 -39.44 0.25 -14.40
C GLU A 3 -38.62 -0.60 -15.37
N THR A 4 -37.77 0.07 -16.15
CA THR A 4 -36.85 -0.61 -17.06
C THR A 4 -35.55 -0.87 -16.29
N SER A 5 -35.41 -2.09 -15.76
CA SER A 5 -34.20 -2.54 -15.10
C SER A 5 -33.11 -2.82 -16.15
N THR A 6 -32.06 -2.01 -16.14
CA THR A 6 -30.85 -2.29 -16.94
C THR A 6 -30.14 -3.53 -16.37
N PRO A 7 -29.68 -4.48 -17.21
CA PRO A 7 -28.99 -5.68 -16.74
C PRO A 7 -27.66 -5.34 -16.07
N TYR A 8 -27.50 -5.80 -14.83
CA TYR A 8 -26.26 -5.67 -14.06
C TYR A 8 -25.22 -6.69 -14.55
N THR A 9 -24.03 -6.21 -14.94
CA THR A 9 -22.87 -7.06 -15.26
C THR A 9 -22.00 -7.25 -14.00
N PRO A 10 -21.73 -8.49 -13.55
CA PRO A 10 -20.85 -8.73 -12.42
C PRO A 10 -19.42 -8.28 -12.74
N ALA A 11 -18.84 -7.42 -11.90
CA ALA A 11 -17.43 -7.06 -12.00
C ALA A 11 -16.54 -8.26 -11.63
N SER A 12 -15.51 -8.51 -12.43
CA SER A 12 -14.54 -9.59 -12.21
C SER A 12 -13.71 -9.33 -10.95
N THR A 13 -13.79 -10.24 -9.98
CA THR A 13 -12.91 -10.24 -8.80
C THR A 13 -11.51 -10.67 -9.23
N ILE A 14 -10.54 -9.76 -9.20
CA ILE A 14 -9.12 -10.10 -9.35
C ILE A 14 -8.55 -10.28 -7.94
N THR A 15 -8.44 -11.54 -7.51
CA THR A 15 -7.85 -11.90 -6.22
C THR A 15 -6.38 -12.23 -6.42
N PHE A 16 -5.51 -11.37 -5.92
CA PHE A 16 -4.12 -11.72 -5.62
C PHE A 16 -4.08 -12.04 -4.10
N GLY A 17 -3.39 -13.12 -3.75
CA GLY A 17 -3.53 -13.90 -2.52
C GLY A 17 -3.44 -13.14 -1.19
N ASN A 18 -3.87 -13.82 -0.13
CA ASN A 18 -3.76 -13.30 1.22
C ASN A 18 -2.34 -13.51 1.73
N ASN A 19 -1.64 -12.48 2.21
CA ASN A 19 -0.47 -12.69 3.07
C ASN A 19 -0.26 -11.59 4.12
N GLU A 20 -0.04 -12.04 5.35
CA GLU A 20 0.41 -11.22 6.47
C GLU A 20 1.69 -10.43 6.13
N MET A 21 1.75 -9.19 6.61
CA MET A 21 2.93 -8.33 6.45
C MET A 21 4.10 -8.86 7.28
N VAL A 22 5.06 -9.47 6.60
CA VAL A 22 6.33 -9.86 7.19
C VAL A 22 7.41 -9.30 6.25
N SER A 23 8.23 -8.37 6.71
CA SER A 23 9.41 -7.96 5.91
C SER A 23 10.26 -9.20 5.64
N LEU A 24 11.09 -9.21 4.59
CA LEU A 24 11.97 -10.36 4.34
C LEU A 24 12.83 -10.66 5.57
N ALA A 25 13.27 -9.61 6.27
CA ALA A 25 13.93 -9.75 7.57
C ALA A 25 13.06 -10.35 8.67
N ASP A 26 11.77 -10.04 8.77
CA ASP A 26 10.90 -10.61 9.80
C ASP A 26 10.60 -12.09 9.56
N GLU A 27 10.68 -12.54 8.30
CA GLU A 27 10.58 -13.95 7.94
C GLU A 27 11.87 -14.66 8.31
N ILE A 28 13.01 -14.15 7.82
CA ILE A 28 14.33 -14.70 8.11
C ILE A 28 14.60 -14.75 9.62
N LYS A 29 14.14 -13.77 10.42
CA LYS A 29 14.27 -13.79 11.88
C LYS A 29 13.74 -15.06 12.55
N LYS A 30 12.77 -15.74 11.92
CA LYS A 30 12.14 -16.97 12.44
C LYS A 30 12.93 -18.22 12.05
N TYR A 31 13.80 -18.13 11.05
CA TYR A 31 14.49 -19.29 10.51
C TYR A 31 15.48 -19.89 11.50
N LYS A 32 15.33 -21.19 11.71
CA LYS A 32 16.39 -22.03 12.31
C LYS A 32 17.52 -22.20 11.29
N THR A 33 18.67 -22.70 11.75
CA THR A 33 19.88 -22.83 10.90
C THR A 33 19.63 -23.61 9.61
N ALA A 34 18.87 -24.71 9.66
CA ALA A 34 18.56 -25.49 8.46
C ALA A 34 17.72 -24.69 7.44
N GLU A 35 16.67 -24.01 7.89
CA GLU A 35 15.79 -23.18 7.06
C GLU A 35 16.57 -21.99 6.46
N LEU A 36 17.47 -21.38 7.24
CA LEU A 36 18.36 -20.32 6.74
C LEU A 36 19.26 -20.83 5.62
N ILE A 37 19.85 -22.02 5.76
CA ILE A 37 20.73 -22.61 4.73
C ILE A 37 19.93 -22.90 3.46
N GLU A 38 18.73 -23.46 3.57
CA GLU A 38 17.87 -23.69 2.40
C GLU A 38 17.49 -22.38 1.70
N PHE A 39 17.22 -21.33 2.48
CA PHE A 39 16.93 -20.00 1.93
C PHE A 39 18.15 -19.43 1.18
N LEU A 40 19.34 -19.44 1.79
CA LEU A 40 20.56 -18.92 1.17
C LEU A 40 20.96 -19.71 -0.09
N ARG A 41 20.73 -21.03 -0.10
CA ARG A 41 21.01 -21.89 -1.26
C ARG A 41 20.13 -21.57 -2.48
N LYS A 42 18.90 -21.06 -2.27
CA LYS A 42 17.99 -20.68 -3.36
C LYS A 42 18.35 -19.33 -4.01
N GLU A 43 19.22 -18.54 -3.37
CA GLU A 43 19.62 -17.23 -3.87
C GLU A 43 20.86 -17.37 -4.76
N GLU A 44 20.63 -17.53 -6.06
CA GLU A 44 21.68 -17.80 -7.07
C GLU A 44 22.75 -16.69 -7.13
N ASP A 45 22.37 -15.44 -6.84
CA ASP A 45 23.25 -14.27 -6.90
C ASP A 45 24.32 -14.24 -5.77
N LEU A 46 24.20 -15.09 -4.75
CA LEU A 46 25.15 -15.09 -3.63
C LEU A 46 26.46 -15.80 -3.98
N GLY A 47 26.45 -16.73 -4.94
CA GLY A 47 27.62 -17.47 -5.38
C GLY A 47 28.39 -18.14 -4.23
N LEU A 48 27.64 -18.72 -3.27
CA LEU A 48 28.15 -19.52 -2.16
C LEU A 48 28.31 -20.97 -2.62
N ASP A 49 29.40 -21.62 -2.20
CA ASP A 49 29.58 -23.06 -2.38
C ASP A 49 29.08 -23.84 -1.15
N ASP A 50 29.13 -25.17 -1.23
CA ASP A 50 28.68 -26.03 -0.13
C ASP A 50 29.57 -25.91 1.12
N ASP A 51 30.87 -25.62 0.97
CA ASP A 51 31.80 -25.42 2.08
C ASP A 51 31.44 -24.14 2.86
N ASP A 52 31.10 -23.05 2.15
CA ASP A 52 30.62 -21.80 2.76
C ASP A 52 29.34 -22.04 3.58
N LEU A 53 28.39 -22.82 3.04
CA LEU A 53 27.14 -23.16 3.74
C LEU A 53 27.38 -24.10 4.93
N GLU A 54 28.40 -24.96 4.87
CA GLU A 54 28.80 -25.84 5.97
C GLU A 54 29.36 -25.04 7.15
N ILE A 55 30.12 -23.97 6.90
CA ILE A 55 30.59 -23.06 7.97
C ILE A 55 29.40 -22.44 8.71
N ILE A 56 28.39 -21.94 7.99
CA ILE A 56 27.17 -21.36 8.58
C ILE A 56 26.42 -22.40 9.42
N ARG A 57 26.40 -23.65 8.96
CA ARG A 57 25.79 -24.79 9.66
C ARG A 57 26.52 -25.11 10.96
N ASN A 58 27.85 -25.21 10.91
CA ASN A 58 28.69 -25.61 12.03
C ASN A 58 28.66 -24.56 13.15
N GLU A 59 28.64 -23.29 12.79
CA GLU A 59 28.47 -22.16 13.71
C GLU A 59 27.02 -21.99 14.22
N LYS A 60 26.09 -22.84 13.77
CA LYS A 60 24.67 -22.83 14.15
C LYS A 60 24.03 -21.45 14.00
N VAL A 61 24.39 -20.75 12.92
CA VAL A 61 23.87 -19.40 12.67
C VAL A 61 22.37 -19.50 12.41
N THR A 62 21.57 -18.80 13.22
CA THR A 62 20.11 -18.68 13.01
C THR A 62 19.81 -17.47 12.13
N GLY A 63 18.63 -17.41 11.51
CA GLY A 63 18.29 -16.27 10.67
C GLY A 63 18.30 -14.92 11.42
N ARG A 64 17.94 -14.92 12.71
CA ARG A 64 18.11 -13.74 13.58
C ARG A 64 19.58 -13.34 13.74
N ALA A 65 20.47 -14.30 13.97
CA ALA A 65 21.91 -14.05 14.13
C ALA A 65 22.51 -13.55 12.81
N PHE A 66 22.21 -14.22 11.69
CA PHE A 66 22.61 -13.85 10.34
C PHE A 66 22.30 -12.39 10.02
N LEU A 67 21.07 -11.93 10.29
CA LEU A 67 20.69 -10.54 10.03
C LEU A 67 21.55 -9.54 10.82
N ASN A 68 22.11 -9.92 11.98
CA ASN A 68 22.93 -9.07 12.83
C ASN A 68 24.45 -9.30 12.68
N MET A 69 24.87 -10.20 11.79
CA MET A 69 26.28 -10.41 11.49
C MET A 69 26.85 -9.27 10.65
N THR A 70 28.13 -9.00 10.88
CA THR A 70 28.94 -8.09 10.08
C THR A 70 29.89 -8.90 9.21
N GLU A 71 30.48 -8.27 8.20
CA GLU A 71 31.54 -8.90 7.39
C GLU A 71 32.64 -9.50 8.28
N GLN A 72 33.07 -8.76 9.32
CA GLN A 72 34.07 -9.26 10.26
C GLN A 72 33.60 -10.52 11.01
N LYS A 73 32.38 -10.53 11.53
CA LYS A 73 31.84 -11.72 12.22
C LYS A 73 31.75 -12.94 11.30
N PHE A 74 31.41 -12.74 10.03
CA PHE A 74 31.44 -13.84 9.05
C PHE A 74 32.87 -14.35 8.82
N ARG A 75 33.86 -13.46 8.75
CA ARG A 75 35.28 -13.86 8.66
C ARG A 75 35.76 -14.59 9.92
N ASP A 76 35.34 -14.13 11.10
CA ASP A 76 35.70 -14.75 12.38
C ASP A 76 35.11 -16.17 12.50
N CYS A 77 33.98 -16.44 11.84
CA CYS A 77 33.41 -17.79 11.67
C CYS A 77 34.19 -18.67 10.68
N GLY A 78 35.19 -18.14 9.97
CA GLY A 78 36.02 -18.89 9.02
C GLY A 78 35.64 -18.70 7.54
N LEU A 79 34.67 -17.85 7.21
CA LEU A 79 34.33 -17.56 5.81
C LEU A 79 35.44 -16.74 5.14
N LYS A 80 35.73 -17.08 3.88
CA LYS A 80 36.63 -16.29 3.05
C LYS A 80 36.05 -14.89 2.81
N ILE A 81 36.94 -13.96 2.44
CA ILE A 81 36.64 -12.54 2.24
C ILE A 81 35.40 -12.33 1.37
N ARG A 82 35.34 -13.00 0.21
CA ARG A 82 34.25 -12.82 -0.76
C ARG A 82 32.89 -13.27 -0.20
N PRO A 83 32.70 -14.52 0.26
CA PRO A 83 31.45 -14.96 0.91
C PRO A 83 31.01 -14.07 2.07
N ALA A 84 31.97 -13.68 2.94
CA ALA A 84 31.69 -12.83 4.08
C ALA A 84 31.16 -11.43 3.67
N VAL A 85 31.76 -10.81 2.66
CA VAL A 85 31.30 -9.53 2.09
C VAL A 85 29.91 -9.67 1.48
N THR A 86 29.70 -10.73 0.69
CA THR A 86 28.42 -10.98 0.01
C THR A 86 27.29 -11.20 1.00
N LEU A 87 27.46 -12.07 2.00
CA LEU A 87 26.47 -12.34 3.02
C LEU A 87 26.15 -11.10 3.87
N ALA A 88 27.16 -10.30 4.24
CA ALA A 88 26.94 -9.07 5.00
C ALA A 88 26.16 -8.01 4.20
N LYS A 89 26.43 -7.90 2.89
CA LYS A 89 25.65 -7.02 2.00
C LYS A 89 24.22 -7.53 1.85
N PHE A 90 24.05 -8.83 1.59
CA PHE A 90 22.74 -9.44 1.44
C PHE A 90 21.90 -9.33 2.72
N ALA A 91 22.46 -9.55 3.90
CA ALA A 91 21.76 -9.35 5.17
C ALA A 91 21.24 -7.91 5.34
N LYS A 92 22.01 -6.91 4.90
CA LYS A 92 21.58 -5.50 4.88
C LYS A 92 20.48 -5.26 3.85
N GLU A 93 20.52 -5.92 2.70
CA GLU A 93 19.46 -5.85 1.69
C GLU A 93 18.17 -6.50 2.19
N CYS A 94 18.23 -7.67 2.83
CA CYS A 94 17.08 -8.32 3.44
C CYS A 94 16.38 -7.44 4.49
N LYS A 95 17.15 -6.63 5.23
CA LYS A 95 16.61 -5.61 6.15
C LYS A 95 15.90 -4.45 5.44
N LYS A 96 16.25 -4.18 4.18
CA LYS A 96 15.66 -3.10 3.37
C LYS A 96 14.51 -3.59 2.49
N LYS A 97 14.56 -4.84 2.01
CA LYS A 97 13.54 -5.47 1.17
C LYS A 97 12.25 -5.67 1.99
N LYS A 98 11.30 -4.75 1.80
CA LYS A 98 9.90 -4.98 2.15
C LYS A 98 9.34 -5.92 1.07
N LYS A 99 8.67 -7.01 1.43
CA LYS A 99 7.92 -7.80 0.44
C LYS A 99 6.94 -6.88 -0.30
N HIS A 100 6.75 -7.13 -1.59
CA HIS A 100 5.73 -6.44 -2.38
C HIS A 100 4.41 -6.52 -1.61
N LYS A 101 3.83 -5.36 -1.35
CA LYS A 101 2.52 -5.28 -0.73
C LYS A 101 1.52 -5.59 -1.80
N GLU A 102 0.85 -6.72 -1.62
CA GLU A 102 -0.23 -7.14 -2.48
C GLU A 102 -1.35 -6.10 -2.38
N LEU A 103 -1.67 -5.50 -3.52
CA LEU A 103 -2.78 -4.56 -3.64
C LEU A 103 -4.00 -5.36 -4.06
N THR A 104 -5.06 -5.31 -3.27
CA THR A 104 -6.34 -5.91 -3.62
C THR A 104 -7.29 -4.83 -4.09
N LEU A 105 -7.88 -4.99 -5.27
CA LEU A 105 -9.01 -4.19 -5.73
C LEU A 105 -10.31 -4.87 -5.31
N ALA A 106 -11.08 -4.21 -4.45
CA ALA A 106 -12.35 -4.68 -3.96
C ALA A 106 -13.48 -3.80 -4.54
N PRO A 107 -14.17 -4.26 -5.59
CA PRO A 107 -15.38 -3.57 -6.06
C PRO A 107 -16.49 -3.72 -5.02
N GLN A 108 -17.34 -2.70 -4.89
CA GLN A 108 -18.55 -2.73 -4.06
C GLN A 108 -18.30 -3.12 -2.59
N LEU A 109 -17.17 -2.65 -2.05
CA LEU A 109 -16.80 -2.93 -0.67
C LEU A 109 -17.77 -2.24 0.31
N GLU A 110 -18.26 -3.02 1.27
CA GLU A 110 -19.03 -2.50 2.40
C GLU A 110 -18.09 -2.02 3.52
N ILE A 111 -18.27 -0.77 3.92
CA ILE A 111 -17.59 -0.15 5.05
C ILE A 111 -18.58 -0.11 6.20
N VAL A 112 -18.29 -0.89 7.25
CA VAL A 112 -19.15 -1.03 8.43
C VAL A 112 -18.51 -0.28 9.61
N GLY A 113 -18.98 0.93 9.86
CA GLY A 113 -18.64 1.69 11.06
C GLY A 113 -19.60 1.42 12.21
N GLU A 114 -19.32 2.05 13.36
CA GLU A 114 -20.19 1.97 14.54
C GLU A 114 -21.49 2.75 14.33
N GLU A 115 -21.41 3.91 13.67
CA GLU A 115 -22.56 4.81 13.46
C GLU A 115 -23.15 4.72 12.05
N SER A 116 -22.39 4.24 11.07
CA SER A 116 -22.85 4.17 9.68
C SER A 116 -22.29 2.95 8.95
N THR A 117 -23.10 2.40 8.06
CA THR A 117 -22.67 1.39 7.09
C THR A 117 -22.91 1.92 5.69
N GLY A 118 -21.95 1.74 4.78
CA GLY A 118 -22.10 2.19 3.41
C GLY A 118 -21.18 1.48 2.43
N ARG A 119 -21.63 1.34 1.19
CA ARG A 119 -20.88 0.69 0.10
C ARG A 119 -20.09 1.74 -0.69
N VAL A 120 -18.86 1.41 -1.06
CA VAL A 120 -18.05 2.18 -2.02
C VAL A 120 -17.94 1.41 -3.33
N ASP A 121 -17.88 2.10 -4.46
CA ASP A 121 -17.83 1.46 -5.79
C ASP A 121 -16.54 0.68 -6.00
N TYR A 122 -15.41 1.24 -5.56
CA TYR A 122 -14.13 0.55 -5.56
C TYR A 122 -13.31 0.87 -4.31
N ALA A 123 -12.51 -0.08 -3.87
CA ALA A 123 -11.49 0.14 -2.84
C ALA A 123 -10.19 -0.56 -3.23
N ILE A 124 -9.06 0.14 -3.07
CA ILE A 124 -7.73 -0.46 -3.17
C ILE A 124 -7.22 -0.64 -1.74
N LYS A 125 -6.85 -1.87 -1.40
CA LYS A 125 -6.38 -2.24 -0.06
C LYS A 125 -4.95 -2.78 -0.10
N ALA A 126 -4.18 -2.45 0.92
CA ALA A 126 -2.95 -3.14 1.28
C ALA A 126 -2.87 -3.18 2.80
N LEU A 127 -3.14 -4.35 3.40
CA LEU A 127 -3.29 -4.58 4.86
C LEU A 127 -4.49 -3.87 5.48
N GLU A 128 -4.50 -2.54 5.40
CA GLU A 128 -5.60 -1.63 5.74
C GLU A 128 -6.11 -0.96 4.47
N GLU A 129 -7.21 -0.22 4.60
CA GLU A 129 -7.80 0.50 3.47
C GLU A 129 -6.89 1.65 3.02
N LEU A 130 -6.42 1.57 1.77
CA LEU A 130 -5.42 2.46 1.22
C LEU A 130 -6.08 3.66 0.54
N LEU A 131 -7.08 3.36 -0.29
CA LEU A 131 -7.79 4.30 -1.15
C LEU A 131 -9.22 3.80 -1.41
N CYS A 132 -10.23 4.61 -1.13
CA CYS A 132 -11.61 4.33 -1.50
C CYS A 132 -12.05 5.24 -2.65
N ILE A 133 -12.79 4.69 -3.61
CA ILE A 133 -13.35 5.41 -4.75
C ILE A 133 -14.86 5.30 -4.67
N THR A 134 -15.51 6.45 -4.76
CA THR A 134 -16.96 6.54 -4.82
C THR A 134 -17.37 7.38 -6.00
N GLU A 135 -18.24 6.81 -6.82
CA GLU A 135 -18.83 7.44 -7.99
C GLU A 135 -20.12 8.15 -7.56
N GLY A 136 -20.14 9.46 -7.74
CA GLY A 136 -21.31 10.31 -7.52
C GLY A 136 -22.04 10.58 -8.82
N LYS A 137 -23.37 10.73 -8.76
CA LYS A 137 -24.15 11.24 -9.88
C LYS A 137 -23.85 12.73 -10.10
N LEU A 138 -23.70 13.15 -11.36
CA LEU A 138 -23.35 14.52 -11.77
C LEU A 138 -24.24 15.63 -11.17
N HIS A 139 -25.51 15.34 -10.82
CA HIS A 139 -26.46 16.29 -10.24
C HIS A 139 -26.65 16.15 -8.71
N GLN A 140 -25.91 15.26 -8.06
CA GLN A 140 -25.97 15.01 -6.60
C GLN A 140 -24.57 14.93 -5.97
N VAL A 141 -23.61 15.67 -6.54
CA VAL A 141 -22.21 15.63 -6.08
C VAL A 141 -22.09 15.97 -4.59
N VAL A 142 -22.87 16.92 -4.09
CA VAL A 142 -22.93 17.29 -2.66
C VAL A 142 -23.37 16.12 -1.77
N MET A 143 -24.39 15.37 -2.19
CA MET A 143 -24.82 14.16 -1.49
C MET A 143 -23.75 13.07 -1.55
N GLY A 144 -23.08 12.94 -2.70
CA GLY A 144 -21.93 12.05 -2.87
C GLY A 144 -20.80 12.39 -1.88
N PHE A 145 -20.46 13.67 -1.73
CA PHE A 145 -19.47 14.12 -0.73
C PHE A 145 -19.91 13.83 0.71
N ALA A 146 -21.17 14.09 1.06
CA ALA A 146 -21.69 13.83 2.41
C ALA A 146 -21.66 12.33 2.76
N GLN A 147 -22.10 11.47 1.85
CA GLN A 147 -22.02 10.02 2.03
C GLN A 147 -20.57 9.54 2.13
N ASN A 148 -19.67 10.07 1.29
CA ASN A 148 -18.24 9.77 1.37
C ASN A 148 -17.64 10.16 2.71
N LEU A 149 -18.02 11.31 3.25
CA LEU A 149 -17.49 11.83 4.51
C LEU A 149 -17.85 10.90 5.69
N ILE A 150 -19.12 10.52 5.79
CA ILE A 150 -19.61 9.59 6.82
C ILE A 150 -18.89 8.23 6.72
N GLN A 151 -18.69 7.73 5.50
CA GLN A 151 -17.94 6.49 5.26
C GLN A 151 -16.44 6.63 5.57
N CYS A 152 -15.83 7.82 5.42
CA CYS A 152 -14.44 8.06 5.79
C CYS A 152 -14.24 7.89 7.29
N GLU A 153 -15.12 8.48 8.08
CA GLU A 153 -15.07 8.39 9.53
C GLU A 153 -15.18 6.93 10.00
N SER A 154 -16.13 6.19 9.43
CA SER A 154 -16.29 4.75 9.69
C SER A 154 -15.04 3.96 9.34
N ALA A 155 -14.46 4.15 8.15
CA ALA A 155 -13.25 3.46 7.72
C ALA A 155 -12.05 3.78 8.62
N LEU A 156 -11.93 5.03 9.09
CA LEU A 156 -10.86 5.46 10.00
C LEU A 156 -10.95 4.74 11.34
N GLN A 157 -12.15 4.58 11.89
CA GLN A 157 -12.37 3.85 13.13
C GLN A 157 -12.04 2.36 13.00
N ILE A 158 -12.41 1.73 11.88
CA ILE A 158 -12.07 0.33 11.59
C ILE A 158 -10.54 0.14 11.55
N ASN A 159 -9.82 1.03 10.84
CA ASN A 159 -8.36 0.97 10.76
C ASN A 159 -7.73 1.10 12.15
N LYS A 160 -8.15 2.09 12.96
CA LYS A 160 -7.71 2.24 14.35
C LYS A 160 -7.97 0.97 15.18
N LYS A 161 -9.16 0.36 15.08
CA LYS A 161 -9.51 -0.87 15.80
C LYS A 161 -8.65 -2.07 15.39
N ASN A 162 -8.41 -2.20 14.09
CA ASN A 162 -7.58 -3.28 13.54
C ASN A 162 -6.10 -3.16 13.95
N ARG A 163 -5.58 -1.93 14.12
CA ARG A 163 -4.23 -1.70 14.66
C ARG A 163 -4.12 -2.05 16.14
N LYS A 164 -5.06 -1.58 16.97
CA LYS A 164 -5.08 -1.89 18.42
C LYS A 164 -5.05 -3.39 18.70
N ARG A 165 -5.78 -4.19 17.91
CA ARG A 165 -5.77 -5.65 18.01
C ARG A 165 -4.43 -6.29 17.65
N LYS A 166 -3.62 -5.65 16.81
CA LYS A 166 -2.33 -6.17 16.31
C LYS A 166 -1.13 -5.78 17.18
N SER A 167 -1.14 -4.61 17.84
CA SER A 167 0.04 -4.09 18.56
C SER A 167 0.10 -4.44 20.05
N GLY A 168 -1.02 -4.76 20.71
CA GLY A 168 -1.04 -5.05 22.15
C GLY A 168 -0.63 -3.89 23.07
N GLU A 169 -0.26 -2.73 22.51
CA GLU A 169 0.18 -1.55 23.26
C GLU A 169 -0.99 -0.60 23.58
N ALA A 170 -0.96 -0.09 24.82
CA ALA A 170 -1.94 0.82 25.39
C ALA A 170 -1.76 2.27 24.88
N PHE A 171 -2.85 2.84 24.36
CA PHE A 171 -3.15 4.27 24.29
C PHE A 171 -2.02 5.25 23.89
N GLY A 172 -1.46 5.10 22.69
CA GLY A 172 -0.90 6.24 21.96
C GLY A 172 -1.99 6.94 21.13
N GLU A 173 -1.86 8.25 20.89
CA GLU A 173 -2.68 8.95 19.89
C GLU A 173 -2.37 8.37 18.49
N ASP A 174 -3.17 7.39 18.09
CA ASP A 174 -3.06 6.74 16.80
C ASP A 174 -3.52 7.73 15.71
N PHE A 175 -2.56 8.49 15.17
CA PHE A 175 -2.80 9.33 14.00
C PHE A 175 -3.01 8.44 12.77
N ASP A 176 -4.21 8.53 12.21
CA ASP A 176 -4.58 7.84 10.99
C ASP A 176 -5.19 8.80 9.99
N TYR A 177 -5.10 8.41 8.73
CA TYR A 177 -5.64 9.14 7.60
C TYR A 177 -6.13 8.17 6.53
N ILE A 178 -6.95 8.63 5.59
CA ILE A 178 -7.43 7.84 4.45
C ILE A 178 -7.44 8.74 3.23
N TYR A 179 -6.98 8.21 2.09
CA TYR A 179 -7.20 8.85 0.80
C TYR A 179 -8.51 8.37 0.18
N ARG A 180 -9.23 9.28 -0.46
CA ARG A 180 -10.44 8.99 -1.23
C ARG A 180 -10.45 9.68 -2.58
N ILE A 181 -11.18 9.08 -3.51
CA ILE A 181 -11.52 9.67 -4.78
C ILE A 181 -13.04 9.76 -4.85
N VAL A 182 -13.55 10.97 -5.02
CA VAL A 182 -14.95 11.19 -5.39
C VAL A 182 -14.96 11.56 -6.86
N THR A 183 -15.70 10.83 -7.68
CA THR A 183 -15.73 11.08 -9.12
C THR A 183 -17.15 11.16 -9.66
N THR A 184 -17.40 12.05 -10.63
CA THR A 184 -18.63 12.08 -11.44
C THR A 184 -18.42 11.46 -12.82
N ALA A 185 -17.41 10.60 -12.95
CA ALA A 185 -16.74 10.19 -14.18
C ALA A 185 -15.97 11.31 -14.88
N LEU A 186 -16.54 12.52 -14.97
CA LEU A 186 -15.91 13.69 -15.61
C LEU A 186 -14.93 14.40 -14.67
N GLU A 187 -15.33 14.64 -13.43
CA GLU A 187 -14.54 15.36 -12.44
C GLU A 187 -14.07 14.41 -11.35
N TRP A 188 -12.77 14.45 -11.03
CA TRP A 188 -12.14 13.60 -10.03
C TRP A 188 -11.58 14.46 -8.90
N TYR A 189 -12.13 14.25 -7.71
CA TYR A 189 -11.78 14.94 -6.48
C TYR A 189 -10.98 13.99 -5.60
N PHE A 190 -9.71 14.34 -5.36
CA PHE A 190 -8.81 13.56 -4.52
C PHE A 190 -8.80 14.16 -3.11
N ILE A 191 -9.29 13.40 -2.15
CA ILE A 191 -9.55 13.85 -0.78
C ILE A 191 -8.62 13.10 0.18
N LEU A 192 -8.08 13.84 1.13
CA LEU A 192 -7.36 13.32 2.28
C LEU A 192 -8.21 13.58 3.53
N PHE A 193 -8.62 12.51 4.18
CA PHE A 193 -9.35 12.52 5.44
C PHE A 193 -8.41 12.18 6.60
N THR A 194 -8.46 12.96 7.68
CA THR A 194 -7.65 12.77 8.91
C THR A 194 -8.50 13.02 10.15
N SER A 195 -8.02 12.67 11.34
CA SER A 195 -8.64 13.10 12.60
C SER A 195 -8.76 14.63 12.74
N ASP A 196 -7.85 15.36 12.11
CA ASP A 196 -7.72 16.82 12.23
C ASP A 196 -8.48 17.55 11.10
N GLY A 197 -9.35 16.85 10.37
CA GLY A 197 -10.18 17.41 9.30
C GLY A 197 -9.88 16.89 7.89
N ILE A 198 -10.54 17.52 6.92
CA ILE A 198 -10.58 17.13 5.50
C ILE A 198 -9.73 18.11 4.69
N SER A 199 -8.94 17.60 3.75
CA SER A 199 -8.22 18.42 2.78
C SER A 199 -8.29 17.78 1.41
N SER A 200 -8.47 18.57 0.35
CA SER A 200 -8.25 18.08 -1.03
C SER A 200 -6.75 17.98 -1.31
N THR A 201 -6.32 17.21 -2.30
CA THR A 201 -4.93 17.22 -2.82
C THR A 201 -4.69 18.32 -3.86
N SER A 202 -5.75 18.79 -4.52
CA SER A 202 -5.71 19.89 -5.51
C SER A 202 -6.71 21.00 -5.16
N LYS A 203 -6.61 22.16 -5.81
CA LYS A 203 -7.59 23.24 -5.67
C LYS A 203 -8.82 22.99 -6.55
N ASP A 204 -8.56 22.51 -7.76
CA ASP A 204 -9.57 22.20 -8.78
C ASP A 204 -9.62 20.67 -9.01
N PRO A 205 -10.80 20.11 -9.36
CA PRO A 205 -10.90 18.70 -9.72
C PRO A 205 -10.09 18.40 -10.99
N LEU A 206 -9.57 17.17 -11.08
CA LEU A 206 -9.01 16.70 -12.34
C LEU A 206 -10.17 16.37 -13.30
N ASN A 207 -10.12 16.93 -14.51
CA ASN A 207 -11.14 16.69 -15.52
C ASN A 207 -10.65 15.65 -16.53
N ILE A 208 -11.37 14.53 -16.67
CA ILE A 208 -11.12 13.51 -17.69
C ILE A 208 -12.31 13.51 -18.64
N ARG A 209 -12.27 14.42 -19.62
CA ARG A 209 -13.33 14.54 -20.62
C ARG A 209 -13.10 13.56 -21.76
N PHE A 210 -14.10 12.71 -22.00
CA PHE A 210 -14.17 11.90 -23.21
C PHE A 210 -15.10 12.58 -24.23
N THR A 211 -14.61 12.73 -25.46
CA THR A 211 -15.41 13.17 -26.61
C THR A 211 -15.29 12.15 -27.73
N GLU A 212 -16.31 12.04 -28.59
CA GLU A 212 -16.27 11.13 -29.74
C GLU A 212 -15.08 11.40 -30.67
N SER A 213 -14.64 12.67 -30.77
CA SER A 213 -13.45 13.04 -31.55
C SER A 213 -12.16 12.38 -31.03
N ALA A 214 -12.08 12.05 -29.75
CA ALA A 214 -10.94 11.35 -29.16
C ALA A 214 -10.81 9.89 -29.61
N LEU A 215 -11.81 9.33 -30.31
CA LEU A 215 -11.71 8.01 -30.94
C LEU A 215 -10.86 8.00 -32.21
N LYS A 216 -10.52 9.18 -32.75
CA LYS A 216 -9.68 9.30 -33.94
C LYS A 216 -8.20 9.28 -33.53
N GLU A 217 -7.49 8.26 -33.97
CA GLU A 217 -6.05 8.11 -33.75
C GLU A 217 -5.28 9.33 -34.29
N GLY A 218 -4.40 9.89 -33.47
CA GLY A 218 -3.60 11.08 -33.76
C GLY A 218 -4.32 12.41 -33.55
N SER A 219 -5.60 12.42 -33.15
CA SER A 219 -6.36 13.65 -32.89
C SER A 219 -5.82 14.42 -31.67
N GLU A 220 -6.08 15.72 -31.62
CA GLU A 220 -5.70 16.54 -30.46
C GLU A 220 -6.53 16.14 -29.22
N GLU A 221 -7.78 15.72 -29.41
CA GLU A 221 -8.64 15.25 -28.32
C GLU A 221 -8.20 13.91 -27.75
N GLU A 222 -7.67 12.99 -28.56
CA GLU A 222 -7.04 11.76 -28.06
C GLU A 222 -5.82 12.10 -27.20
N LYS A 223 -4.93 12.98 -27.68
CA LYS A 223 -3.73 13.39 -26.95
C LYS A 223 -4.09 14.07 -25.61
N ASP A 224 -5.10 14.92 -25.61
CA ASP A 224 -5.59 15.58 -24.39
C ASP A 224 -6.18 14.56 -23.41
N LEU A 225 -6.99 13.61 -23.90
CA LEU A 225 -7.52 12.52 -23.09
C LEU A 225 -6.40 11.68 -22.46
N CYS A 226 -5.42 11.24 -23.26
CA CYS A 226 -4.28 10.47 -22.76
C CYS A 226 -3.48 11.24 -21.70
N LYS A 227 -3.27 12.54 -21.90
CA LYS A 227 -2.59 13.41 -20.94
C LYS A 227 -3.37 13.48 -19.62
N ASN A 228 -4.67 13.71 -19.67
CA ASN A 228 -5.52 13.84 -18.47
C ASN A 228 -5.64 12.51 -17.72
N VAL A 229 -5.80 11.39 -18.44
CA VAL A 229 -5.76 10.03 -17.85
C VAL A 229 -4.42 9.76 -17.19
N LYS A 230 -3.30 10.09 -17.86
CA LYS A 230 -1.96 9.92 -17.29
C LYS A 230 -1.79 10.72 -16.00
N GLN A 231 -2.22 11.98 -15.98
CA GLN A 231 -2.18 12.80 -14.78
C GLN A 231 -3.01 12.19 -13.64
N GLY A 232 -4.21 11.68 -13.93
CA GLY A 232 -5.04 11.00 -12.93
C GLY A 232 -4.36 9.78 -12.34
N MET A 233 -3.76 8.94 -13.19
CA MET A 233 -3.02 7.76 -12.76
C MET A 233 -1.76 8.13 -11.96
N GLU A 234 -1.04 9.19 -12.32
CA GLU A 234 0.11 9.69 -11.57
C GLU A 234 -0.29 10.10 -10.14
N VAL A 235 -1.42 10.78 -9.98
CA VAL A 235 -1.97 11.12 -8.66
C VAL A 235 -2.29 9.85 -7.88
N VAL A 236 -3.04 8.91 -8.47
CA VAL A 236 -3.37 7.62 -7.82
C VAL A 236 -2.11 6.90 -7.36
N VAL A 237 -1.11 6.74 -8.24
CA VAL A 237 0.17 6.09 -7.91
C VAL A 237 0.89 6.83 -6.79
N GLY A 238 0.90 8.17 -6.78
CA GLY A 238 1.47 8.97 -5.71
C GLY A 238 0.81 8.70 -4.36
N LEU A 239 -0.53 8.65 -4.31
CA LEU A 239 -1.29 8.33 -3.09
C LEU A 239 -1.01 6.90 -2.59
N LEU A 240 -0.94 5.94 -3.52
CA LEU A 240 -0.61 4.56 -3.19
C LEU A 240 0.81 4.46 -2.62
N LYS A 241 1.81 5.08 -3.25
CA LYS A 241 3.20 5.10 -2.78
C LYS A 241 3.32 5.70 -1.39
N ASP A 242 2.71 6.87 -1.15
CA ASP A 242 2.72 7.53 0.17
C ASP A 242 2.18 6.59 1.26
N ARG A 243 1.04 5.93 1.02
CA ARG A 243 0.49 5.00 2.01
C ARG A 243 1.39 3.78 2.21
N LEU A 244 1.90 3.19 1.12
CA LEU A 244 2.73 1.99 1.18
C LEU A 244 4.08 2.25 1.85
N GLU A 245 4.67 3.42 1.70
CA GLU A 245 5.92 3.77 2.39
C GLU A 245 5.72 3.81 3.91
N CYS A 246 4.50 4.15 4.35
CA CYS A 246 4.24 4.67 5.69
C CYS A 246 3.50 3.71 6.61
N VAL A 247 3.18 2.54 6.08
CA VAL A 247 2.82 1.38 6.91
C VAL A 247 3.99 1.08 7.84
N GLY A 248 3.71 1.08 9.15
CA GLY A 248 4.70 0.84 10.21
C GLY A 248 5.43 2.10 10.71
N GLU A 249 5.14 3.28 10.17
CA GLU A 249 5.65 4.53 10.76
C GLU A 249 4.95 4.89 12.06
N LYS A 250 5.70 5.51 12.98
CA LYS A 250 5.15 6.09 14.22
C LYS A 250 4.14 7.21 13.90
N PRO A 251 3.07 7.36 14.71
CA PRO A 251 2.05 8.39 14.51
C PRO A 251 2.58 9.81 14.27
N ASP A 252 3.58 10.24 15.05
CA ASP A 252 4.16 11.58 14.92
C ASP A 252 4.79 11.85 13.55
N ARG A 253 5.43 10.83 12.96
CA ARG A 253 6.07 10.94 11.64
C ARG A 253 5.02 11.05 10.54
N LYS A 254 3.96 10.24 10.62
CA LYS A 254 2.81 10.33 9.72
C LYS A 254 2.17 11.73 9.79
N LYS A 255 1.94 12.23 11.02
CA LYS A 255 1.35 13.55 11.26
C LYS A 255 2.22 14.68 10.70
N ALA A 256 3.53 14.62 10.91
CA ALA A 256 4.47 15.60 10.35
C ALA A 256 4.42 15.65 8.82
N ARG A 257 4.43 14.49 8.16
CA ARG A 257 4.36 14.43 6.69
C ARG A 257 3.04 14.94 6.13
N ILE A 258 1.91 14.58 6.76
CA ILE A 258 0.60 15.10 6.34
C ILE A 258 0.49 16.62 6.53
N LYS A 259 1.08 17.17 7.60
CA LYS A 259 1.16 18.63 7.79
C LYS A 259 1.97 19.31 6.69
N GLU A 260 3.12 18.73 6.30
CA GLU A 260 3.94 19.24 5.19
C GLU A 260 3.16 19.25 3.87
N TYR A 261 2.33 18.22 3.62
CA TYR A 261 1.46 18.15 2.46
C TYR A 261 0.44 19.30 2.44
N ARG A 262 -0.13 19.64 3.60
CA ARG A 262 -1.07 20.78 3.74
C ARG A 262 -0.41 22.14 3.59
N SER A 263 0.86 22.29 3.97
CA SER A 263 1.58 23.57 3.86
C SER A 263 2.14 23.87 2.47
N LYS A 264 2.15 22.89 1.56
CA LYS A 264 2.60 23.04 0.16
C LYS A 264 1.48 23.50 -0.79
N LYS A 265 0.27 23.69 -0.28
CA LYS A 265 -0.87 24.29 -0.99
C LYS A 265 -0.93 25.79 -0.75
#